data_AF-A0A392S5B5-F1
#
_entry.id   AF-A0A392S5B5-F1
#
_cell.length_a   1.000
_cell.length_b   1.000
_cell.length_c   1.000
_cell.angle_alpha   90.00
_cell.angle_beta   90.00
_cell.angle_gamma   90.00
#
_symmetry.space_group_name_H-M   'P 1'
#
loop_
_entity.id
_entity.type
_entity.pdbx_description
1 polymer ?
#
loop_
_entity_poly.entity_id
_entity_poly.type
_entity_poly.pdbx_seq_one_letter_code
_entity_poly.pdbx_strand_id
1 'polypeptide(L)'
;VQGRRSDFNEVAYLPALNEIGSSSATCVGEKLETRELFKEGILKALKDPKACNIGVYGFGGVGKTFLVKEVAEIAKQQKLFDAVVITLVSQTPDIKEIQGVIADMLGLRFE
;
A
#
# COMPACT_ATOMS: atom_id res chain seq x y z
N VAL A 1 -33.93 5.66 -2.68
CA VAL A 1 -33.04 6.32 -3.67
C VAL A 1 -31.88 5.37 -3.92
N GLN A 2 -31.89 4.74 -5.10
CA GLN A 2 -31.03 3.62 -5.47
C GLN A 2 -29.63 4.13 -5.84
N GLY A 3 -28.60 3.70 -5.10
CA GLY A 3 -27.20 3.97 -5.43
C GLY A 3 -26.75 3.12 -6.61
N ARG A 4 -26.24 3.79 -7.66
CA ARG A 4 -25.75 3.21 -8.91
C ARG A 4 -24.48 2.37 -8.62
N ARG A 5 -24.54 1.06 -8.90
CA ARG A 5 -23.37 0.17 -8.97
C ARG A 5 -22.46 0.65 -10.10
N SER A 6 -21.18 0.78 -9.82
CA SER A 6 -20.14 1.06 -10.82
C SER A 6 -19.59 -0.27 -11.30
N ASP A 7 -19.77 -0.58 -12.58
CA ASP A 7 -19.30 -1.81 -13.20
C ASP A 7 -17.79 -1.69 -13.49
N PHE A 8 -16.98 -2.41 -12.71
CA PHE A 8 -15.58 -2.63 -13.05
C PHE A 8 -15.47 -3.97 -13.78
N ASN A 9 -15.30 -3.91 -15.10
CA ASN A 9 -15.06 -5.11 -15.91
C ASN A 9 -13.74 -5.76 -15.48
N GLU A 10 -13.88 -6.99 -14.98
CA GLU A 10 -12.82 -7.91 -14.60
C GLU A 10 -12.05 -8.36 -15.85
N VAL A 11 -10.79 -7.97 -15.98
CA VAL A 11 -9.86 -8.54 -16.98
C VAL A 11 -8.92 -9.49 -16.25
N ALA A 12 -9.32 -10.76 -16.18
CA ALA A 12 -8.44 -11.84 -15.75
C ALA A 12 -7.62 -12.32 -16.96
N TYR A 13 -6.30 -12.19 -16.89
CA TYR A 13 -5.41 -12.83 -17.87
C TYR A 13 -4.95 -14.18 -17.29
N LEU A 14 -5.50 -15.27 -17.82
CA LEU A 14 -4.93 -16.61 -17.65
C LEU A 14 -4.19 -16.96 -18.96
N PRO A 15 -2.84 -17.02 -18.96
CA PRO A 15 -2.16 -17.63 -20.10
C PRO A 15 -2.40 -19.15 -20.05
N ALA A 16 -2.74 -19.71 -21.22
CA ALA A 16 -3.03 -21.13 -21.41
C ALA A 16 -1.80 -21.99 -21.10
N LEU A 17 -2.03 -23.09 -20.36
CA LEU A 17 -1.09 -24.19 -20.17
C LEU A 17 -0.81 -24.86 -21.52
N ASN A 18 0.42 -24.75 -22.03
CA ASN A 18 0.95 -25.66 -23.05
C ASN A 18 2.08 -26.50 -22.44
N GLU A 19 1.78 -27.77 -22.20
CA GLU A 19 2.69 -28.79 -21.69
C GLU A 19 3.85 -29.04 -22.67
N ILE A 20 5.09 -29.07 -22.16
CA ILE A 20 6.09 -30.16 -22.27
C ILE A 20 7.13 -29.90 -21.18
N GLY A 21 7.38 -30.91 -20.35
CA GLY A 21 8.14 -30.78 -19.12
C GLY A 21 9.61 -30.40 -19.29
N SER A 22 10.10 -29.60 -18.34
CA SER A 22 11.40 -29.81 -17.69
C SER A 22 11.38 -29.10 -16.35
N SER A 23 11.52 -29.85 -15.26
CA SER A 23 12.14 -29.28 -14.06
C SER A 23 13.59 -28.98 -14.42
N SER A 24 13.93 -27.71 -14.57
CA SER A 24 15.30 -27.24 -14.43
C SER A 24 15.29 -25.99 -13.58
N ALA A 25 15.97 -26.07 -12.44
CA ALA A 25 16.34 -24.89 -11.70
C ALA A 25 17.23 -24.01 -12.61
N THR A 26 16.72 -22.86 -13.00
CA THR A 26 17.55 -21.71 -13.38
C THR A 26 17.23 -20.57 -12.41
N CYS A 27 18.21 -20.34 -11.56
CA CYS A 27 18.42 -19.10 -10.84
C CYS A 27 18.46 -17.94 -11.85
N VAL A 28 17.98 -16.76 -11.43
CA VAL A 28 18.14 -15.41 -12.01
C VAL A 28 16.80 -14.77 -12.45
N GLY A 29 16.28 -13.87 -11.60
CA GLY A 29 16.31 -12.46 -12.02
C GLY A 29 15.03 -11.63 -12.05
N GLU A 30 13.81 -12.15 -12.18
CA GLU A 30 12.68 -11.31 -12.66
C GLU A 30 11.55 -11.02 -11.65
N LYS A 31 11.78 -11.10 -10.33
CA LYS A 31 10.69 -10.96 -9.33
C LYS A 31 10.88 -9.89 -8.25
N LEU A 32 11.71 -8.87 -8.49
CA LEU A 32 11.98 -7.82 -7.49
C LEU A 32 11.85 -6.38 -8.04
N GLU A 33 12.05 -6.16 -9.33
CA GLU A 33 12.08 -4.81 -9.91
C GLU A 33 10.73 -4.08 -9.80
N THR A 34 9.61 -4.75 -9.99
CA THR A 34 8.28 -4.11 -9.93
C THR A 34 7.94 -3.57 -8.55
N ARG A 35 8.37 -4.24 -7.47
CA ARG A 35 8.04 -3.80 -6.09
C ARG A 35 8.95 -2.67 -5.64
N GLU A 36 10.23 -2.70 -6.00
CA GLU A 36 11.15 -1.58 -5.74
C GLU A 36 10.74 -0.32 -6.49
N LEU A 37 10.41 -0.43 -7.79
CA LEU A 37 9.93 0.69 -8.59
C LEU A 37 8.63 1.29 -8.02
N PHE A 38 7.72 0.45 -7.53
CA PHE A 38 6.49 0.95 -6.92
C PHE A 38 6.74 1.67 -5.59
N LYS A 39 7.65 1.15 -4.75
CA LYS A 39 8.12 1.86 -3.54
C LYS A 39 8.74 3.21 -3.88
N GLU A 40 9.63 3.25 -4.86
CA GLU A 40 10.26 4.49 -5.31
C GLU A 40 9.22 5.50 -5.84
N GLY A 41 8.22 5.02 -6.60
CA GLY A 41 7.11 5.84 -7.07
C GLY A 41 6.31 6.48 -5.93
N ILE A 42 5.97 5.70 -4.88
CA ILE A 42 5.28 6.25 -3.71
C ILE A 42 6.18 7.26 -2.97
N LEU A 43 7.46 6.96 -2.78
CA LEU A 43 8.40 7.87 -2.11
C LEU A 43 8.60 9.18 -2.88
N LYS A 44 8.61 9.13 -4.22
CA LYS A 44 8.62 10.33 -5.07
C LYS A 44 7.34 11.13 -4.90
N ALA A 45 6.18 10.47 -4.88
CA ALA A 45 4.90 11.13 -4.65
C ALA A 45 4.82 11.77 -3.25
N LEU A 46 5.38 11.14 -2.21
CA LEU A 46 5.44 11.69 -0.86
C LEU A 46 6.32 12.95 -0.75
N LYS A 47 7.28 13.13 -1.66
CA LYS A 47 8.16 14.32 -1.71
C LYS A 47 7.54 15.49 -2.48
N ASP A 48 6.46 15.25 -3.24
CA ASP A 48 5.77 16.30 -3.97
C ASP A 48 4.86 17.09 -3.00
N PRO A 49 5.13 18.38 -2.74
CA PRO A 49 4.31 19.19 -1.83
C PRO A 49 2.87 19.39 -2.31
N LYS A 50 2.56 19.08 -3.58
CA LYS A 50 1.20 19.14 -4.12
C LYS A 50 0.40 17.87 -3.83
N ALA A 51 1.05 16.78 -3.45
CA ALA A 51 0.39 15.50 -3.18
C ALA A 51 -0.04 15.44 -1.70
N CYS A 52 -1.34 15.63 -1.44
CA CYS A 52 -1.87 15.52 -0.08
C CYS A 52 -2.31 14.09 0.28
N ASN A 53 -2.86 13.34 -0.69
CA ASN A 53 -3.41 11.99 -0.48
C ASN A 53 -2.89 11.03 -1.54
N ILE A 54 -2.33 9.89 -1.12
CA ILE A 54 -1.84 8.83 -2.00
C ILE A 54 -2.56 7.52 -1.64
N GLY A 55 -3.25 6.92 -2.61
CA GLY A 55 -3.97 5.66 -2.44
C GLY A 55 -3.24 4.50 -3.11
N VAL A 56 -3.11 3.37 -2.39
CA VAL A 56 -2.62 2.10 -2.95
C VAL A 56 -3.77 1.10 -3.01
N TYR A 57 -4.17 0.69 -4.22
CA TYR A 57 -5.29 -0.21 -4.47
C TYR A 57 -4.84 -1.46 -5.25
N GLY A 58 -5.68 -2.51 -5.25
CA GLY A 58 -5.40 -3.76 -5.98
C GLY A 58 -6.04 -4.98 -5.34
N PHE A 59 -5.75 -6.17 -5.87
CA PHE A 59 -6.35 -7.43 -5.44
C PHE A 59 -6.06 -7.78 -3.96
N GLY A 60 -6.92 -8.56 -3.33
CA GLY A 60 -6.71 -9.08 -1.96
C GLY A 60 -5.44 -9.93 -1.86
N GLY A 61 -4.78 -9.96 -0.70
CA GLY A 61 -3.63 -10.84 -0.46
C GLY A 61 -2.29 -10.45 -1.12
N VAL A 62 -2.25 -9.44 -1.99
CA VAL A 62 -1.02 -9.02 -2.69
C VAL A 62 0.01 -8.27 -1.82
N GLY A 63 -0.31 -7.99 -0.55
CA GLY A 63 0.61 -7.35 0.39
C GLY A 63 0.62 -5.82 0.39
N LYS A 64 -0.47 -5.15 -0.03
CA LYS A 64 -0.57 -3.67 -0.04
C LYS A 64 -0.27 -3.03 1.33
N THR A 65 -0.84 -3.59 2.39
CA THR A 65 -0.60 -3.10 3.76
C THR A 65 0.86 -3.28 4.18
N PHE A 66 1.51 -4.34 3.73
CA PHE A 66 2.93 -4.58 3.99
C PHE A 66 3.79 -3.52 3.27
N LEU A 67 3.49 -3.26 2.00
CA LEU A 67 4.17 -2.24 1.21
C LEU A 67 4.06 -0.84 1.84
N VAL A 68 2.88 -0.44 2.31
CA VAL A 68 2.69 0.87 2.97
C VAL A 68 3.52 0.96 4.27
N LYS A 69 3.60 -0.13 5.05
CA LYS A 69 4.45 -0.19 6.24
C LYS A 69 5.93 -0.01 5.89
N GLU A 70 6.41 -0.68 4.84
CA GLU A 70 7.80 -0.56 4.39
C GLU A 70 8.14 0.86 3.93
N VAL A 71 7.26 1.49 3.14
CA VAL A 71 7.42 2.88 2.71
C VAL A 71 7.40 3.84 3.90
N ALA A 72 6.53 3.62 4.89
CA ALA A 72 6.46 4.45 6.09
C ALA A 72 7.77 4.38 6.91
N GLU A 73 8.38 3.21 7.05
CA GLU A 73 9.68 3.07 7.71
C GLU A 73 10.80 3.78 6.93
N ILE A 74 10.80 3.68 5.60
CA ILE A 74 11.75 4.42 4.76
C ILE A 74 11.54 5.94 4.91
N ALA A 75 10.30 6.42 4.95
CA ALA A 75 9.98 7.83 5.12
C ALA A 75 10.47 8.37 6.48
N LYS A 76 10.36 7.57 7.55
CA LYS A 76 10.94 7.88 8.87
C LYS A 76 12.46 7.96 8.81
N GLN A 77 13.12 6.95 8.22
CA GLN A 77 14.59 6.90 8.10
C GLN A 77 15.14 8.06 7.29
N GLN A 78 14.48 8.43 6.19
CA GLN A 78 14.84 9.57 5.36
C GLN A 78 14.39 10.92 5.95
N LYS A 79 13.66 10.92 7.08
CA LYS A 79 13.10 12.11 7.73
C LYS A 79 12.32 13.01 6.75
N LEU A 80 11.48 12.39 5.91
CA LEU A 80 10.65 13.12 4.93
C LEU A 80 9.56 13.97 5.61
N PHE A 81 9.20 13.60 6.84
CA PHE A 81 8.20 14.26 7.66
C PHE A 81 8.70 14.35 9.11
N ASP A 82 8.20 15.33 9.86
CA ASP A 82 8.50 15.47 11.29
C ASP A 82 7.95 14.28 12.11
N ALA A 83 6.79 13.75 11.69
CA ALA A 83 6.16 12.59 12.29
C ALA A 83 5.52 11.70 11.21
N VAL A 84 5.57 10.38 11.43
CA VAL A 84 4.92 9.38 10.57
C VAL A 84 4.11 8.44 11.46
N VAL A 85 2.79 8.46 11.28
CA VAL A 85 1.81 7.68 12.06
C VAL A 85 1.21 6.61 11.17
N ILE A 86 1.14 5.38 11.68
CA ILE A 86 0.50 4.25 11.00
C ILE A 86 -0.66 3.78 11.87
N THR A 87 -1.88 3.85 11.35
CA THR A 87 -3.08 3.35 12.03
C THR A 87 -3.87 2.42 11.12
N LEU A 88 -4.56 1.44 11.70
CA LEU A 88 -5.44 0.54 10.97
C LEU A 88 -6.86 1.12 10.99
N VAL A 89 -7.48 1.20 9.82
CA VAL A 89 -8.88 1.63 9.70
C VAL A 89 -9.70 0.42 9.27
N SER A 90 -10.66 0.04 10.10
CA SER A 90 -11.62 -1.03 9.82
C SER A 90 -12.73 -0.55 8.88
N GLN A 91 -13.50 -1.49 8.33
CA GLN A 91 -14.66 -1.16 7.49
C GLN A 91 -15.71 -0.34 8.26
N THR A 92 -15.87 -0.60 9.55
CA THR A 92 -16.70 0.17 10.47
C THR A 92 -15.78 0.96 11.39
N PRO A 93 -15.36 2.17 10.99
CA PRO A 93 -14.33 2.92 11.70
C PRO A 93 -14.84 3.42 13.06
N ASP A 94 -14.12 3.10 14.13
CA ASP A 94 -14.25 3.80 15.40
C ASP A 94 -13.35 5.04 15.38
N ILE A 95 -13.98 6.20 15.20
CA ILE A 95 -13.28 7.47 15.08
C ILE A 95 -12.53 7.82 16.37
N LYS A 96 -13.09 7.48 17.55
CA LYS A 96 -12.45 7.79 18.82
C LYS A 96 -11.19 6.94 19.01
N GLU A 97 -11.27 5.66 18.67
CA GLU A 97 -10.12 4.77 18.71
C GLU A 97 -9.01 5.24 17.77
N ILE A 98 -9.34 5.56 16.51
CA ILE A 98 -8.37 6.03 15.52
C ILE A 98 -7.70 7.34 15.97
N GLN A 99 -8.49 8.30 16.48
CA GLN A 99 -7.96 9.57 17.01
C GLN A 99 -7.07 9.36 18.24
N GLY A 100 -7.45 8.46 19.14
CA GLY A 100 -6.63 8.08 20.29
C GLY A 100 -5.26 7.55 19.87
N VAL A 101 -5.24 6.57 18.95
CA VAL A 101 -3.97 6.01 18.42
C VAL A 101 -3.10 7.09 17.78
N ILE A 102 -3.69 7.99 16.99
CA ILE A 102 -2.94 9.07 16.34
C ILE A 102 -2.38 10.04 17.40
N ALA A 103 -3.18 10.42 18.38
CA ALA A 103 -2.75 11.34 19.44
C ALA A 103 -1.66 10.74 20.33
N ASP A 104 -1.77 9.47 20.69
CA ASP A 104 -0.75 8.76 21.45
C ASP A 104 0.58 8.75 20.68
N MET A 105 0.56 8.48 19.37
CA MET A 105 1.79 8.50 18.54
C MET A 105 2.38 9.91 18.38
N LEU A 106 1.56 10.96 18.44
CA LEU A 106 1.98 12.36 18.31
C LEU A 106 2.23 13.04 19.66
N GLY A 107 1.99 12.38 20.79
CA GLY A 107 2.08 12.96 22.13
C GLY A 107 1.03 14.06 22.40
N LEU A 108 -0.11 14.02 21.71
CA LEU A 108 -1.20 14.97 21.90
C LEU A 108 -2.08 14.55 23.09
N ARG A 109 -2.59 15.52 23.83
CA ARG A 109 -3.62 15.32 24.87
C ARG A 109 -4.87 16.08 24.45
N PHE A 110 -6.00 15.39 24.44
CA PHE A 110 -7.30 16.02 24.26
C PHE A 110 -7.89 16.28 25.64
N GLU A 111 -8.24 17.54 25.92
CA GLU A 111 -8.99 17.95 27.11
C GLU A 111 -10.49 17.66 26.97
#